data_AF-A0A925HWA8-F1
#
_entry.id   AF-A0A925HWA8-F1
#
_cell.length_a   1.000
_cell.length_b   1.000
_cell.length_c   1.000
_cell.angle_alpha   90.00
_cell.angle_beta   90.00
_cell.angle_gamma   90.00
#
_symmetry.space_group_name_H-M   'P 1'
#
loop_
_entity.id
_entity.type
_entity.pdbx_description
1 polymer ?
#
loop_
_entity_poly.entity_id
_entity_poly.type
_entity_poly.pdbx_seq_one_letter_code
_entity_poly.pdbx_strand_id
1 'polypeptide(L)'
;MGAHRGHYGKGLVTLGWVLVSFAVPLPLRAQFNNGAAGAATTVQLPTFGVSIDAEGVLDVKTFSDPGGRLRAERVLAVKADMPEDLRKFTKLRKISLRKLEAAIAERLKAGKPLEAELRYLAGLQRVQFAFCYEASGDEPGDVVLAGPAEGWFADPSGRIVGVTTQRPVILLEDLAVALRAFDPGKKDRPFLGCTIDPTQEGLARAMEFQRTVPRSVRDSEREEVTLRLAGGMQEALGMAQIRTFAVSPRTHFAQVLIEADYRMKRIAIGLEPPPVKMMTFLSALDSPREATLQRWWFTPDYDCVRASEDRLAMELVGQGVKLQTEDIRLG
;
A
#
# COMPACT_ATOMS: atom_id res chain seq x y z
N MET A 1 28.97 -56.28 -28.09
CA MET A 1 29.42 -55.77 -29.41
C MET A 1 28.44 -54.70 -29.85
N GLY A 2 28.91 -53.49 -30.14
CA GLY A 2 28.10 -52.42 -30.75
C GLY A 2 27.80 -51.26 -29.79
N ALA A 3 28.49 -50.14 -30.00
CA ALA A 3 28.51 -48.95 -29.16
C ALA A 3 27.81 -47.75 -29.83
N HIS A 4 27.52 -46.74 -28.99
CA HIS A 4 27.43 -45.29 -29.27
C HIS A 4 26.40 -44.72 -30.27
N ARG A 5 25.52 -43.86 -29.75
CA ARG A 5 25.40 -42.39 -29.97
C ARG A 5 24.06 -41.97 -29.34
N GLY A 6 23.97 -41.10 -28.33
CA GLY A 6 24.53 -39.75 -28.32
C GLY A 6 23.58 -38.79 -29.03
N HIS A 7 22.39 -38.55 -28.48
CA HIS A 7 21.53 -37.42 -28.87
C HIS A 7 21.26 -36.53 -27.67
N TYR A 8 22.19 -35.59 -27.47
CA TYR A 8 21.90 -34.31 -26.83
C TYR A 8 20.92 -33.56 -27.74
N GLY A 9 19.62 -33.78 -27.53
CA GLY A 9 18.61 -32.84 -27.96
C GLY A 9 18.71 -31.59 -27.08
N LYS A 10 19.48 -30.60 -27.53
CA LYS A 10 19.41 -29.23 -26.98
C LYS A 10 17.99 -28.73 -27.27
N GLY A 11 17.10 -28.88 -26.30
CA GLY A 11 15.73 -28.38 -26.39
C GLY A 11 15.76 -26.87 -26.56
N LEU A 12 15.42 -26.40 -27.76
CA LEU A 12 14.92 -25.04 -27.91
C LEU A 12 13.61 -24.99 -27.14
N VAL A 13 13.51 -24.10 -26.16
CA VAL A 13 12.23 -23.83 -25.50
C VAL A 13 11.76 -22.46 -25.96
N THR A 14 10.48 -22.39 -26.33
CA THR A 14 9.81 -21.16 -26.72
C THR A 14 9.90 -20.17 -25.57
N LEU A 15 10.44 -18.98 -25.83
CA LEU A 15 10.42 -17.91 -24.85
C LEU A 15 8.98 -17.37 -24.87
N GLY A 16 8.19 -17.72 -23.87
CA GLY A 16 6.90 -17.08 -23.70
C GLY A 16 7.13 -15.59 -23.43
N TRP A 17 6.32 -14.77 -24.07
CA TRP A 17 6.37 -13.32 -24.09
C TRP A 17 6.60 -12.70 -22.69
N VAL A 18 7.44 -11.66 -22.64
CA VAL A 18 7.59 -10.84 -21.43
C VAL A 18 6.27 -10.15 -21.16
N LEU A 19 5.65 -10.50 -20.04
CA LEU A 19 4.54 -9.76 -19.46
C LEU A 19 5.02 -8.34 -19.15
N VAL A 20 4.50 -7.37 -19.90
CA VAL A 20 4.71 -5.97 -19.60
C VAL A 20 3.67 -5.58 -18.56
N SER A 21 3.95 -5.85 -17.30
CA SER A 21 3.27 -5.14 -16.22
C SER A 21 3.96 -3.81 -16.01
N PHE A 22 3.23 -2.69 -16.09
CA PHE A 22 3.77 -1.35 -15.83
C PHE A 22 4.00 -1.06 -14.35
N ALA A 23 4.89 -1.85 -13.76
CA ALA A 23 5.62 -1.49 -12.58
C ALA A 23 6.90 -2.29 -12.57
N VAL A 24 7.81 -1.99 -13.50
CA VAL A 24 9.20 -2.38 -13.29
C VAL A 24 9.86 -1.25 -12.51
N PRO A 25 10.19 -1.51 -11.24
CA PRO A 25 11.44 -0.99 -10.74
C PRO A 25 12.21 -2.08 -10.00
N LEU A 26 13.29 -2.52 -10.67
CA LEU A 26 14.60 -2.90 -10.13
C LEU A 26 14.69 -4.10 -9.16
N PRO A 27 15.47 -5.11 -9.56
CA PRO A 27 16.41 -5.81 -8.69
C PRO A 27 17.84 -5.63 -9.29
N LEU A 28 18.99 -5.76 -8.64
CA LEU A 28 19.47 -6.06 -7.30
C LEU A 28 21.02 -6.05 -7.43
N ARG A 29 21.80 -5.86 -6.36
CA ARG A 29 23.03 -6.67 -6.20
C ARG A 29 23.15 -7.22 -4.79
N ALA A 30 23.28 -8.55 -4.74
CA ALA A 30 23.42 -9.37 -3.54
C ALA A 30 24.63 -10.32 -3.71
N GLN A 31 25.29 -10.63 -2.60
CA GLN A 31 25.88 -11.94 -2.23
C GLN A 31 26.33 -11.84 -0.76
N PHE A 32 26.13 -12.81 0.15
CA PHE A 32 26.70 -14.17 0.10
C PHE A 32 25.87 -15.24 0.84
N ASN A 33 26.23 -16.47 0.48
CA ASN A 33 25.76 -17.81 0.81
C ASN A 33 25.94 -18.25 2.30
N ASN A 34 25.03 -19.07 2.84
CA ASN A 34 25.33 -20.33 3.53
C ASN A 34 24.07 -20.97 4.16
N GLY A 35 23.96 -22.29 4.05
CA GLY A 35 22.93 -23.09 4.71
C GLY A 35 23.23 -23.37 6.19
N ALA A 36 22.18 -23.69 6.95
CA ALA A 36 22.14 -24.64 8.07
C ALA A 36 20.74 -24.59 8.73
N ALA A 37 20.33 -25.73 9.28
CA ALA A 37 19.01 -26.03 9.80
C ALA A 37 18.69 -25.39 11.17
N GLY A 38 17.39 -25.22 11.44
CA GLY A 38 16.79 -25.44 12.76
C GLY A 38 16.63 -24.24 13.70
N ALA A 39 15.43 -23.64 13.69
CA ALA A 39 14.63 -23.22 14.84
C ALA A 39 13.44 -22.40 14.32
N ALA A 40 12.25 -22.56 14.91
CA ALA A 40 11.09 -21.72 14.60
C ALA A 40 11.32 -20.30 15.11
N THR A 41 12.08 -19.51 14.35
CA THR A 41 12.19 -18.07 14.52
C THR A 41 10.88 -17.45 14.06
N THR A 42 10.21 -16.67 14.92
CA THR A 42 9.25 -15.68 14.43
C THR A 42 10.01 -14.76 13.49
N VAL A 43 9.91 -15.03 12.17
CA VAL A 43 10.51 -14.20 11.13
C VAL A 43 9.77 -12.88 11.15
N GLN A 44 10.34 -11.91 11.86
CA GLN A 44 9.88 -10.54 11.82
C GLN A 44 10.27 -10.02 10.43
N LEU A 45 9.30 -9.99 9.52
CA LEU A 45 9.50 -9.49 8.16
C LEU A 45 10.01 -8.04 8.24
N PRO A 46 10.90 -7.63 7.31
CA PRO A 46 11.35 -6.24 7.25
C PRO A 46 10.15 -5.30 7.12
N THR A 47 10.21 -4.17 7.80
CA THR A 47 9.23 -3.10 7.57
C THR A 47 9.60 -2.44 6.25
N PHE A 48 8.72 -2.52 5.26
CA PHE A 48 8.87 -1.81 3.99
C PHE A 48 8.18 -0.45 4.07
N GLY A 49 8.79 0.60 3.52
CA GLY A 49 8.18 1.91 3.31
C GLY A 49 8.60 2.50 1.97
N VAL A 50 7.81 3.43 1.44
CA VAL A 50 8.16 4.17 0.22
C VAL A 50 8.63 5.57 0.60
N SER A 51 9.79 5.97 0.11
CA SER A 51 10.27 7.35 0.17
C SER A 51 10.10 8.04 -1.17
N ILE A 52 9.85 9.34 -1.13
CA ILE A 52 9.77 10.22 -2.30
C ILE A 52 10.94 11.20 -2.20
N ASP A 53 11.76 11.30 -3.24
CA ASP A 53 12.85 12.29 -3.29
C ASP A 53 12.34 13.70 -3.69
N ALA A 54 13.25 14.67 -3.77
CA ALA A 54 12.92 16.06 -4.07
C ALA A 54 12.38 16.23 -5.51
N GLU A 55 12.75 15.31 -6.39
CA GLU A 55 12.32 15.23 -7.79
C GLU A 55 10.99 14.47 -7.96
N GLY A 56 10.43 13.91 -6.88
CA GLY A 56 9.15 13.21 -6.88
C GLY A 56 9.25 11.72 -7.26
N VAL A 57 10.45 11.14 -7.24
CA VAL A 57 10.70 9.74 -7.57
C VAL A 57 10.46 8.85 -6.35
N LEU A 58 9.76 7.73 -6.56
CA LEU A 58 9.47 6.74 -5.54
C LEU A 58 10.62 5.73 -5.40
N ASP A 59 11.05 5.48 -4.17
CA ASP A 59 12.00 4.41 -3.83
C ASP A 59 11.54 3.61 -2.61
N VAL A 60 11.80 2.30 -2.60
CA VAL A 60 11.45 1.44 -1.47
C VAL A 60 12.61 1.31 -0.52
N LYS A 61 12.33 1.64 0.73
CA LYS A 61 13.24 1.48 1.85
C LYS A 61 12.85 0.27 2.67
N THR A 62 13.87 -0.54 2.95
CA THR A 62 13.79 -1.67 3.85
C THR A 62 14.34 -1.25 5.20
N PHE A 63 13.51 -1.33 6.23
CA PHE A 63 13.91 -1.03 7.61
C PHE A 63 14.04 -2.35 8.37
N SER A 64 15.26 -2.64 8.82
CA SER A 64 15.58 -3.86 9.56
C SER A 64 15.77 -3.54 11.04
N ASP A 65 15.10 -4.28 11.92
CA ASP A 65 15.31 -4.30 13.37
C ASP A 65 15.49 -5.77 13.82
N PRO A 66 16.66 -6.38 13.57
CA PRO A 66 16.90 -7.76 13.92
C PRO A 66 16.73 -7.98 15.43
N GLY A 67 15.81 -8.88 15.81
CA GLY A 67 15.49 -9.16 17.22
C GLY A 67 14.49 -8.17 17.86
N GLY A 68 14.00 -7.17 17.12
CA GLY A 68 12.89 -6.31 17.56
C GLY A 68 13.21 -5.40 18.76
N ARG A 69 14.49 -5.22 19.10
CA ARG A 69 14.91 -4.52 20.33
C ARG A 69 14.58 -3.03 20.25
N LEU A 70 14.86 -2.37 19.12
CA LEU A 70 14.58 -0.95 18.97
C LEU A 70 13.09 -0.67 19.01
N ARG A 71 12.30 -1.55 18.38
CA ARG A 71 10.85 -1.53 18.47
C ARG A 71 10.37 -1.67 19.91
N ALA A 72 10.89 -2.64 20.66
CA ALA A 72 10.51 -2.88 22.04
C ALA A 72 10.78 -1.65 22.92
N GLU A 73 11.97 -1.05 22.80
CA GLU A 73 12.35 0.17 23.52
C GLU A 73 11.42 1.35 23.19
N ARG A 74 11.08 1.56 21.91
CA ARG A 74 10.12 2.59 21.50
C ARG A 74 8.73 2.38 22.09
N VAL A 75 8.25 1.13 22.09
CA VAL A 75 6.96 0.79 22.69
C VAL A 75 6.97 1.05 24.19
N LEU A 76 8.05 0.71 24.89
CA LEU A 76 8.20 0.97 26.33
C LEU A 76 8.20 2.47 26.62
N ALA A 77 8.95 3.26 25.86
CA ALA A 77 9.00 4.72 26.01
C ALA A 77 7.61 5.35 25.84
N VAL A 78 6.88 4.98 24.77
CA VAL A 78 5.54 5.55 24.54
C VAL A 78 4.54 5.09 25.61
N LYS A 79 4.66 3.85 26.10
CA LYS A 79 3.81 3.38 27.20
C LYS A 79 4.06 4.12 28.51
N ALA A 80 5.23 4.74 28.72
CA ALA A 80 5.53 5.53 29.91
C ALA A 80 4.88 6.92 29.85
N ASP A 81 4.91 7.56 28.67
CA ASP A 81 4.45 8.94 28.50
C ASP A 81 2.94 9.07 28.25
N MET A 82 2.30 8.03 27.73
CA MET A 82 0.89 8.10 27.31
C MET A 82 -0.10 7.80 28.45
N PRO A 83 -1.19 8.60 28.58
CA PRO A 83 -2.28 8.32 29.51
C PRO A 83 -2.84 6.89 29.42
N GLU A 84 -3.22 6.32 30.57
CA GLU A 84 -3.65 4.91 30.65
C GLU A 84 -4.88 4.57 29.80
N ASP A 85 -5.84 5.49 29.73
CA ASP A 85 -7.05 5.37 28.93
C ASP A 85 -6.77 5.33 27.43
N LEU A 86 -5.72 6.02 26.97
CA LEU A 86 -5.29 6.03 25.58
C LEU A 86 -4.49 4.79 25.21
N ARG A 87 -3.61 4.34 26.12
CA ARG A 87 -2.77 3.14 25.92
C ARG A 87 -3.59 1.87 25.72
N LYS A 88 -4.67 1.70 26.49
CA LYS A 88 -5.49 0.49 26.45
C LYS A 88 -6.19 0.35 25.10
N PHE A 89 -6.21 -0.89 24.59
CA PHE A 89 -7.05 -1.24 23.46
C PHE A 89 -8.52 -1.14 23.85
N THR A 90 -9.31 -0.46 23.01
CA THR A 90 -10.76 -0.38 23.10
C THR A 90 -11.37 -0.74 21.75
N LYS A 91 -12.48 -1.47 21.79
CA LYS A 91 -13.26 -1.80 20.59
C LYS A 91 -14.02 -0.59 20.05
N LEU A 92 -14.28 0.41 20.88
CA LEU A 92 -15.12 1.55 20.54
C LEU A 92 -14.63 2.82 21.24
N ARG A 93 -13.65 3.51 20.65
CA ARG A 93 -13.29 4.89 20.98
C ARG A 93 -14.15 5.83 20.16
N LYS A 94 -14.69 6.88 20.78
CA LYS A 94 -15.57 7.87 20.15
C LYS A 94 -14.84 9.20 20.05
N ILE A 95 -14.80 9.79 18.85
CA ILE A 95 -14.18 11.07 18.55
C ILE A 95 -15.28 12.02 18.07
N SER A 96 -15.62 13.01 18.90
CA SER A 96 -16.53 14.11 18.55
C SER A 96 -15.82 15.08 17.62
N LEU A 97 -16.34 15.28 16.42
CA LEU A 97 -15.75 16.20 15.45
C LEU A 97 -15.88 17.66 15.92
N ARG A 98 -17.00 18.01 16.57
CA ARG A 98 -17.18 19.35 17.14
C ARG A 98 -16.16 19.65 18.25
N LYS A 99 -15.97 18.71 19.18
CA LYS A 99 -15.00 18.89 20.29
C LYS A 99 -13.56 18.86 19.77
N LEU A 100 -13.28 18.04 18.77
CA LEU A 100 -11.98 17.99 18.10
C LEU A 100 -11.66 19.33 17.44
N GLU A 101 -12.58 19.89 16.66
CA GLU A 101 -12.41 21.21 16.02
C GLU A 101 -12.21 22.33 17.04
N ALA A 102 -13.02 22.36 18.10
CA ALA A 102 -12.87 23.33 19.18
C ALA A 102 -11.49 23.22 19.87
N ALA A 103 -11.02 22.01 20.17
CA ALA A 103 -9.71 21.78 20.77
C ALA A 103 -8.56 22.23 19.84
N ILE A 104 -8.68 21.98 18.53
CA ILE A 104 -7.71 22.44 17.53
C ILE A 104 -7.70 23.97 17.47
N ALA A 105 -8.87 24.61 17.39
CA ALA A 105 -8.99 26.06 17.30
C ALA A 105 -8.36 26.76 18.50
N GLU A 106 -8.56 26.24 19.72
CA GLU A 106 -7.94 26.80 20.93
C GLU A 106 -6.42 26.70 20.90
N ARG A 107 -5.86 25.59 20.40
CA ARG A 107 -4.39 25.44 20.26
C ARG A 107 -3.82 26.41 19.23
N LEU A 108 -4.50 26.55 18.09
CA LEU A 108 -4.08 27.46 17.03
C LEU A 108 -4.11 28.93 17.51
N LYS A 109 -5.18 29.35 18.21
CA LYS A 109 -5.25 30.68 18.82
C LYS A 109 -4.13 30.92 19.82
N ALA A 110 -3.77 29.90 20.59
CA ALA A 110 -2.68 29.97 21.56
C ALA A 110 -1.27 29.86 20.93
N GLY A 111 -1.15 29.68 19.61
CA GLY A 111 0.13 29.48 18.92
C GLY A 111 0.87 28.20 19.36
N LYS A 112 0.16 27.21 19.89
CA LYS A 112 0.73 25.96 20.40
C LYS A 112 0.65 24.85 19.35
N PRO A 113 1.65 23.95 19.28
CA PRO A 113 1.56 22.77 18.41
C PRO A 113 0.40 21.86 18.84
N LEU A 114 -0.12 21.10 17.88
CA LEU A 114 -1.12 20.07 18.16
C LEU A 114 -0.49 18.88 18.88
N GLU A 115 -1.13 18.45 19.96
CA GLU A 115 -0.71 17.27 20.71
C GLU A 115 -0.88 15.99 19.89
N ALA A 116 -0.17 14.94 20.29
CA ALA A 116 -0.20 13.67 19.59
C ALA A 116 -1.62 13.07 19.58
N GLU A 117 -2.36 13.21 20.67
CA GLU A 117 -3.73 12.75 20.84
C GLU A 117 -4.67 13.38 19.82
N LEU A 118 -4.49 14.67 19.48
CA LEU A 118 -5.28 15.34 18.46
C LEU A 118 -4.83 14.93 17.05
N ARG A 119 -3.51 14.91 16.81
CA ARG A 119 -2.94 14.56 15.49
C ARG A 119 -3.25 13.12 15.07
N TYR A 120 -3.35 12.21 16.02
CA TYR A 120 -3.56 10.78 15.79
C TYR A 120 -4.94 10.30 16.22
N LEU A 121 -5.90 11.23 16.37
CA LEU A 121 -7.31 10.95 16.72
C LEU A 121 -7.45 9.96 17.88
N ALA A 122 -6.64 10.18 18.92
CA ALA A 122 -6.53 9.33 20.08
C ALA A 122 -6.36 7.84 19.70
N GLY A 123 -5.55 7.51 18.71
CA GLY A 123 -5.22 6.12 18.36
C GLY A 123 -6.32 5.38 17.59
N LEU A 124 -7.32 6.09 17.06
CA LEU A 124 -8.39 5.48 16.26
C LEU A 124 -7.80 4.79 15.03
N GLN A 125 -8.03 3.48 14.89
CA GLN A 125 -7.43 2.66 13.82
C GLN A 125 -8.33 2.55 12.59
N ARG A 126 -9.64 2.73 12.79
CA ARG A 126 -10.64 2.67 11.74
C ARG A 126 -11.91 3.39 12.19
N VAL A 127 -12.57 4.08 11.27
CA VAL A 127 -13.97 4.48 11.43
C VAL A 127 -14.85 3.25 11.12
N GLN A 128 -15.47 2.70 12.15
CA GLN A 128 -16.47 1.63 12.02
C GLN A 128 -17.88 2.20 12.10
N PHE A 129 -18.08 3.20 12.96
CA PHE A 129 -19.37 3.86 13.16
C PHE A 129 -19.24 5.36 12.93
N ALA A 130 -20.32 5.97 12.43
CA ALA A 130 -20.53 7.40 12.56
C ALA A 130 -21.92 7.64 13.17
N PHE A 131 -21.96 8.46 14.21
CA PHE A 131 -23.19 8.87 14.90
C PHE A 131 -23.40 10.35 14.66
N CYS A 132 -24.59 10.72 14.20
CA CYS A 132 -25.04 12.09 14.04
C CYS A 132 -25.99 12.41 15.18
N TYR A 133 -25.60 13.35 16.03
CA TYR A 133 -26.44 13.89 17.09
C TYR A 133 -27.01 15.22 16.58
N GLU A 134 -28.32 15.30 16.51
CA GLU A 134 -29.01 16.53 16.10
C GLU A 134 -28.87 17.61 17.18
N ALA A 135 -28.95 18.87 16.76
CA ALA A 135 -29.03 19.97 17.71
C ALA A 135 -30.35 19.90 18.48
N SER A 136 -30.31 20.16 19.78
CA SER A 136 -31.50 20.12 20.65
C SER A 136 -31.51 21.34 21.56
N GLY A 137 -32.50 22.22 21.38
CA GLY A 137 -32.56 23.50 22.10
C GLY A 137 -31.30 24.33 21.85
N ASP A 138 -30.58 24.65 22.92
CA ASP A 138 -29.31 25.41 22.87
C ASP A 138 -28.08 24.51 22.67
N GLU A 139 -28.23 23.17 22.67
CA GLU A 139 -27.10 22.26 22.45
C GLU A 139 -26.82 22.08 20.96
N PRO A 140 -25.60 22.43 20.49
CA PRO A 140 -25.25 22.22 19.09
C PRO A 140 -25.13 20.72 18.79
N GLY A 141 -25.56 20.33 17.59
CA GLY A 141 -25.39 18.97 17.07
C GLY A 141 -23.93 18.56 16.93
N ASP A 142 -23.69 17.28 16.70
CA ASP A 142 -22.34 16.72 16.62
C ASP A 142 -22.29 15.50 15.69
N VAL A 143 -21.11 15.26 15.11
CA VAL A 143 -20.81 14.03 14.39
C VAL A 143 -19.70 13.33 15.16
N VAL A 144 -19.95 12.09 15.56
CA VAL A 144 -19.03 11.27 16.34
C VAL A 144 -18.58 10.09 15.50
N LEU A 145 -17.29 10.06 15.18
CA LEU A 145 -16.65 8.90 14.56
C LEU A 145 -16.26 7.90 15.65
N ALA A 146 -16.48 6.61 15.42
CA ALA A 146 -16.11 5.60 16.40
C ALA A 146 -15.59 4.30 15.79
N GLY A 147 -14.75 3.60 16.56
CA GLY A 147 -14.18 2.33 16.15
C GLY A 147 -13.06 1.86 17.08
N PRO A 148 -12.32 0.82 16.68
CA PRO A 148 -11.22 0.28 17.47
C PRO A 148 -10.08 1.29 17.59
N ALA A 149 -9.50 1.38 18.78
CA ALA A 149 -8.38 2.28 19.07
C ALA A 149 -7.48 1.72 20.17
N GLU A 150 -6.22 2.12 20.17
CA GLU A 150 -5.25 1.76 21.20
C GLU A 150 -4.09 2.78 21.23
N GLY A 151 -3.14 2.58 22.15
CA GLY A 151 -1.90 3.35 22.13
C GLY A 151 -1.13 3.11 20.83
N TRP A 152 -0.36 4.12 20.39
CA TRP A 152 0.34 4.11 19.10
C TRP A 152 1.82 4.43 19.27
N PHE A 153 2.62 4.13 18.25
CA PHE A 153 4.02 4.53 18.18
C PHE A 153 4.46 4.70 16.72
N ALA A 154 5.58 5.37 16.50
CA ALA A 154 6.21 5.44 15.18
C ALA A 154 7.06 4.19 14.92
N ASP A 155 6.68 3.43 13.90
CA ASP A 155 7.45 2.27 13.43
C ASP A 155 8.80 2.71 12.82
N PRO A 156 9.70 1.78 12.46
CA PRO A 156 10.99 2.13 11.86
C PRO A 156 10.89 2.96 10.56
N SER A 157 9.78 2.86 9.82
CA SER A 157 9.52 3.66 8.62
C SER A 157 8.89 5.03 8.92
N GLY A 158 8.60 5.33 10.19
CA GLY A 158 7.96 6.58 10.62
C GLY A 158 6.43 6.54 10.62
N ARG A 159 5.80 5.41 10.27
CA ARG A 159 4.35 5.28 10.28
C ARG A 159 3.82 5.14 11.70
N ILE A 160 2.68 5.77 11.95
CA ILE A 160 2.01 5.68 13.24
C ILE A 160 1.08 4.48 13.26
N VAL A 161 1.43 3.50 14.11
CA VAL A 161 0.72 2.22 14.20
C VAL A 161 0.38 1.90 15.65
N GLY A 162 -0.67 1.11 15.85
CA GLY A 162 -1.09 0.60 17.14
C GLY A 162 -0.02 -0.29 17.78
N VAL A 163 0.15 -0.16 19.09
CA VAL A 163 1.17 -0.88 19.86
C VAL A 163 0.92 -2.39 19.86
N THR A 164 -0.34 -2.82 19.96
CA THR A 164 -0.71 -4.24 20.06
C THR A 164 -1.00 -4.83 18.70
N THR A 165 -1.89 -4.20 17.93
CA THR A 165 -2.38 -4.76 16.65
C THR A 165 -1.49 -4.44 15.46
N GLN A 166 -0.59 -3.45 15.60
CA GLN A 166 0.22 -2.90 14.51
C GLN A 166 -0.58 -2.31 13.35
N ARG A 167 -1.88 -2.04 13.57
CA ARG A 167 -2.72 -1.40 12.56
C ARG A 167 -2.39 0.08 12.47
N PRO A 168 -2.40 0.69 11.27
CA PRO A 168 -2.26 2.13 11.11
C PRO A 168 -3.31 2.89 11.92
N VAL A 169 -2.91 4.06 12.43
CA VAL A 169 -3.80 5.00 13.09
C VAL A 169 -4.28 6.05 12.08
N ILE A 170 -5.53 6.48 12.20
CA ILE A 170 -6.07 7.56 11.38
C ILE A 170 -5.42 8.87 11.83
N LEU A 171 -4.80 9.55 10.87
CA LEU A 171 -4.21 10.87 11.07
C LEU A 171 -5.27 11.96 10.85
N LEU A 172 -5.19 13.02 11.66
CA LEU A 172 -6.06 14.20 11.52
C LEU A 172 -5.96 14.83 10.12
N GLU A 173 -4.75 14.90 9.56
CA GLU A 173 -4.53 15.46 8.22
C GLU A 173 -5.23 14.64 7.13
N ASP A 174 -5.23 13.31 7.24
CA ASP A 174 -5.87 12.41 6.29
C ASP A 174 -7.39 12.47 6.42
N LEU A 175 -7.91 12.52 7.65
CA LEU A 175 -9.34 12.73 7.90
C LEU A 175 -9.81 14.07 7.29
N ALA A 176 -9.03 15.14 7.48
CA ALA A 176 -9.36 16.45 6.92
C ALA A 176 -9.35 16.44 5.39
N VAL A 177 -8.42 15.73 4.75
CA VAL A 177 -8.40 15.54 3.29
C VAL A 177 -9.63 14.76 2.82
N ALA A 178 -9.96 13.65 3.49
CA ALA A 178 -11.12 12.84 3.15
C ALA A 178 -12.44 13.62 3.24
N LEU A 179 -12.63 14.40 4.31
CA LEU A 179 -13.84 15.22 4.48
C LEU A 179 -13.94 16.33 3.42
N ARG A 180 -12.83 16.94 3.01
CA ARG A 180 -12.81 17.96 1.94
C ARG A 180 -13.05 17.38 0.55
N ALA A 181 -12.64 16.14 0.31
CA ALA A 181 -12.87 15.45 -0.96
C ALA A 181 -14.37 15.19 -1.19
N PHE A 182 -15.15 15.03 -0.11
CA PHE A 182 -16.59 14.75 -0.13
C PHE A 182 -17.39 15.79 0.67
N ASP A 183 -17.16 17.07 0.35
CA ASP A 183 -17.81 18.23 0.98
C ASP A 183 -19.36 18.11 0.95
N PRO A 184 -20.07 18.34 2.07
CA PRO A 184 -21.52 18.37 2.11
C PRO A 184 -22.16 19.24 1.02
N GLY A 185 -23.22 18.72 0.40
CA GLY A 185 -23.98 19.45 -0.62
C GLY A 185 -23.43 19.36 -2.05
N LYS A 186 -22.21 18.85 -2.25
CA LYS A 186 -21.74 18.52 -3.61
C LYS A 186 -22.41 17.24 -4.12
N LYS A 187 -23.05 17.34 -5.29
CA LYS A 187 -23.61 16.18 -6.00
C LYS A 187 -22.54 15.39 -6.76
N ASP A 188 -21.48 16.07 -7.17
CA ASP A 188 -20.33 15.42 -7.80
C ASP A 188 -19.57 14.60 -6.75
N ARG A 189 -19.37 13.32 -7.03
CA ARG A 189 -18.65 12.39 -6.19
C ARG A 189 -17.41 11.99 -6.97
N PRO A 190 -16.30 12.75 -6.83
CA PRO A 190 -15.14 12.53 -7.67
C PRO A 190 -14.52 11.16 -7.38
N PHE A 191 -13.92 10.56 -8.40
CA PHE A 191 -13.12 9.36 -8.23
C PHE A 191 -11.88 9.70 -7.39
N LEU A 192 -11.75 9.07 -6.22
CA LEU A 192 -10.59 9.19 -5.35
C LEU A 192 -9.63 8.06 -5.63
N GLY A 193 -8.40 8.39 -6.01
CA GLY A 193 -7.40 7.38 -6.33
C GLY A 193 -6.09 7.97 -6.86
N CYS A 194 -5.23 7.10 -7.33
CA CYS A 194 -4.03 7.46 -8.08
C CYS A 194 -3.80 6.47 -9.23
N THR A 195 -2.95 6.87 -10.17
CA THR A 195 -2.45 6.00 -11.23
C THR A 195 -0.94 6.16 -11.32
N ILE A 196 -0.24 5.06 -11.60
CA ILE A 196 1.18 5.03 -11.95
C ILE A 196 1.26 4.37 -13.32
N ASP A 197 1.39 5.21 -14.36
CA ASP A 197 1.28 4.79 -15.76
C ASP A 197 2.57 5.12 -16.52
N PRO A 198 3.03 4.28 -17.46
CA PRO A 198 4.13 4.63 -18.36
C PRO A 198 3.72 5.84 -19.23
N THR A 199 4.70 6.57 -19.77
CA THR A 199 4.39 7.57 -20.81
C THR A 199 4.05 6.88 -22.13
N GLN A 200 3.37 7.59 -23.03
CA GLN A 200 3.05 7.09 -24.37
C GLN A 200 4.33 6.80 -25.19
N GLU A 201 5.37 7.61 -25.00
CA GLU A 201 6.67 7.40 -25.63
C GLU A 201 7.37 6.17 -25.03
N GLY A 202 7.27 5.96 -23.72
CA GLY A 202 7.77 4.77 -23.04
C GLY A 202 7.09 3.49 -23.52
N LEU A 203 5.77 3.54 -23.69
CA LEU A 203 4.99 2.48 -24.30
C LEU A 203 5.48 2.14 -25.72
N ALA A 204 5.65 3.15 -26.56
CA ALA A 204 6.13 2.96 -27.93
C ALA A 204 7.53 2.34 -27.98
N ARG A 205 8.46 2.80 -27.13
CA ARG A 205 9.81 2.22 -27.02
C ARG A 205 9.78 0.78 -26.53
N ALA A 206 8.92 0.46 -25.56
CA ALA A 206 8.77 -0.89 -25.05
C ALA A 206 8.21 -1.86 -26.10
N MET A 207 7.23 -1.42 -26.90
CA MET A 207 6.72 -2.19 -28.04
C MET A 207 7.82 -2.45 -29.08
N GLU A 208 8.66 -1.45 -29.37
CA GLU A 208 9.77 -1.63 -30.31
C GLU A 208 10.85 -2.57 -29.75
N PHE A 209 11.23 -2.41 -28.48
CA PHE A 209 12.15 -3.33 -27.81
C PHE A 209 11.60 -4.77 -27.82
N GLN A 210 10.30 -4.95 -27.58
CA GLN A 210 9.65 -6.26 -27.60
C GLN A 210 9.83 -6.99 -28.94
N ARG A 211 9.86 -6.26 -30.07
CA ARG A 211 10.10 -6.84 -31.40
C ARG A 211 11.51 -7.39 -31.58
N THR A 212 12.48 -6.90 -30.81
CA THR A 212 13.87 -7.37 -30.84
C THR A 212 14.11 -8.63 -30.00
N VAL A 213 13.12 -9.04 -29.21
CA VAL A 213 13.21 -10.19 -28.30
C VAL A 213 13.18 -11.51 -29.09
N PRO A 214 14.18 -12.41 -28.91
CA PRO A 214 14.18 -13.70 -29.59
C PRO A 214 12.97 -14.57 -29.18
N ARG A 215 12.29 -15.17 -30.16
CA ARG A 215 11.13 -16.06 -29.94
C ARG A 215 11.46 -17.37 -29.20
N SER A 216 12.73 -17.76 -29.17
CA SER A 216 13.21 -18.98 -28.52
C SER A 216 14.62 -18.76 -27.99
N VAL A 217 14.89 -19.28 -26.80
CA VAL A 217 16.20 -19.24 -26.16
C VAL A 217 16.54 -20.65 -25.69
N ARG A 218 17.83 -20.98 -25.66
CA ARG A 218 18.29 -22.26 -25.10
C ARG A 218 18.09 -22.26 -23.59
N ASP A 219 17.72 -23.39 -23.00
CA ASP A 219 17.50 -23.50 -21.55
C ASP A 219 18.69 -23.01 -20.71
N SER A 220 19.92 -23.27 -21.18
CA SER A 220 21.16 -22.83 -20.52
C SER A 220 21.36 -21.31 -20.49
N GLU A 221 20.69 -20.56 -21.36
CA GLU A 221 20.82 -19.10 -21.49
C GLU A 221 19.57 -18.37 -20.98
N ARG A 222 18.56 -19.12 -20.53
CA ARG A 222 17.25 -18.59 -20.16
C ARG A 222 17.35 -17.53 -19.08
N GLU A 223 18.12 -17.78 -18.03
CA GLU A 223 18.25 -16.86 -16.90
C GLU A 223 18.90 -15.54 -17.32
N GLU A 224 20.05 -15.61 -18.01
CA GLU A 224 20.78 -14.44 -18.50
C GLU A 224 19.92 -13.62 -19.48
N VAL A 225 19.26 -14.29 -20.43
CA VAL A 225 18.40 -13.60 -21.40
C VAL A 225 17.18 -12.99 -20.70
N THR A 226 16.59 -13.67 -19.72
CA THR A 226 15.46 -13.12 -18.95
C THR A 226 15.85 -11.84 -18.21
N LEU A 227 17.02 -11.83 -17.55
CA LEU A 227 17.53 -10.65 -16.86
C LEU A 227 17.81 -9.50 -17.84
N ARG A 228 18.45 -9.79 -18.99
CA ARG A 228 18.72 -8.79 -20.03
C ARG A 228 17.44 -8.20 -20.62
N LEU A 229 16.43 -9.05 -20.86
CA LEU A 229 15.14 -8.63 -21.41
C LEU A 229 14.35 -7.80 -20.40
N ALA A 230 14.36 -8.17 -19.13
CA ALA A 230 13.74 -7.38 -18.07
C ALA A 230 14.39 -5.99 -17.96
N GLY A 231 15.73 -5.92 -17.97
CA GLY A 231 16.48 -4.66 -17.97
C GLY A 231 16.19 -3.79 -19.21
N GLY A 232 16.25 -4.37 -20.41
CA GLY A 232 15.96 -3.62 -21.64
C GLY A 232 14.50 -3.15 -21.75
N MET A 233 13.55 -3.94 -21.25
CA MET A 233 12.15 -3.53 -21.17
C MET A 233 11.98 -2.36 -20.18
N GLN A 234 12.65 -2.41 -19.04
CA GLN A 234 12.65 -1.34 -18.05
C GLN A 234 13.20 -0.03 -18.63
N GLU A 235 14.35 -0.09 -19.29
CA GLU A 235 14.98 1.06 -19.94
C GLU A 235 14.10 1.66 -21.03
N ALA A 236 13.47 0.79 -21.83
CA ALA A 236 12.56 1.22 -22.88
C ALA A 236 11.35 1.97 -22.31
N LEU A 237 10.72 1.44 -21.25
CA LEU A 237 9.59 2.11 -20.59
C LEU A 237 9.99 3.45 -19.98
N GLY A 238 11.13 3.49 -19.28
CA GLY A 238 11.56 4.68 -18.55
C GLY A 238 10.64 5.02 -17.38
N MET A 239 10.66 6.29 -16.97
CA MET A 239 9.92 6.76 -15.80
C MET A 239 8.41 6.78 -16.04
N ALA A 240 7.67 6.14 -15.14
CA ALA A 240 6.22 6.23 -15.09
C ALA A 240 5.77 7.60 -14.52
N GLN A 241 4.61 8.07 -14.96
CA GLN A 241 3.96 9.25 -14.44
C GLN A 241 2.95 8.88 -13.36
N ILE A 242 2.98 9.64 -12.27
CA ILE A 242 2.04 9.50 -11.16
C ILE A 242 1.00 10.60 -11.26
N ARG A 243 -0.27 10.22 -11.17
CA ARG A 243 -1.40 11.17 -11.11
C ARG A 243 -2.29 10.84 -9.94
N THR A 244 -2.80 11.86 -9.27
CA THR A 244 -3.78 11.72 -8.18
C THR A 244 -5.12 12.31 -8.61
N PHE A 245 -6.21 11.70 -8.13
CA PHE A 245 -7.58 12.12 -8.44
C PHE A 245 -8.29 12.49 -7.14
N ALA A 246 -9.08 13.57 -7.18
CA ALA A 246 -9.82 14.16 -6.05
C ALA A 246 -8.99 14.68 -4.86
N VAL A 247 -7.70 14.34 -4.77
CA VAL A 247 -6.80 14.76 -3.68
C VAL A 247 -5.52 15.40 -4.22
N SER A 248 -5.01 16.39 -3.47
CA SER A 248 -3.74 17.04 -3.81
C SER A 248 -2.56 16.08 -3.61
N PRO A 249 -1.60 16.03 -4.56
CA PRO A 249 -0.41 15.17 -4.44
C PRO A 249 0.54 15.61 -3.30
N ARG A 250 0.32 16.79 -2.71
CA ARG A 250 1.11 17.33 -1.58
C ARG A 250 0.61 16.87 -0.21
N THR A 251 -0.30 15.91 -0.15
CA THR A 251 -0.91 15.43 1.09
C THR A 251 -0.36 14.06 1.45
N HIS A 252 -0.26 13.78 2.76
CA HIS A 252 0.04 12.43 3.24
C HIS A 252 -0.97 11.40 2.69
N PHE A 253 -2.25 11.77 2.60
CA PHE A 253 -3.29 10.94 2.00
C PHE A 253 -2.94 10.46 0.58
N ALA A 254 -2.47 11.37 -0.28
CA ALA A 254 -2.04 11.02 -1.64
C ALA A 254 -0.82 10.09 -1.63
N GLN A 255 0.16 10.36 -0.75
CA GLN A 255 1.33 9.50 -0.58
C GLN A 255 0.92 8.07 -0.21
N VAL A 256 -0.03 7.89 0.71
CA VAL A 256 -0.52 6.56 1.12
C VAL A 256 -1.18 5.82 -0.05
N LEU A 257 -1.99 6.51 -0.86
CA LEU A 257 -2.60 5.92 -2.06
C LEU A 257 -1.54 5.43 -3.06
N ILE A 258 -0.54 6.27 -3.31
CA ILE A 258 0.56 5.99 -4.25
C ILE A 258 1.41 4.83 -3.73
N GLU A 259 1.78 4.83 -2.44
CA GLU A 259 2.52 3.74 -1.81
C GLU A 259 1.76 2.42 -1.92
N ALA A 260 0.45 2.43 -1.68
CA ALA A 260 -0.38 1.24 -1.80
C ALA A 260 -0.40 0.68 -3.23
N ASP A 261 -0.58 1.52 -4.25
CA ASP A 261 -0.55 1.11 -5.66
C ASP A 261 0.84 0.58 -6.05
N TYR A 262 1.89 1.30 -5.69
CA TYR A 262 3.27 0.94 -6.00
C TYR A 262 3.67 -0.40 -5.38
N ARG A 263 3.40 -0.60 -4.08
CA ARG A 263 3.70 -1.87 -3.40
C ARG A 263 2.86 -3.02 -3.94
N MET A 264 1.58 -2.78 -4.21
CA MET A 264 0.70 -3.79 -4.82
C MET A 264 1.27 -4.31 -6.13
N LYS A 265 1.72 -3.41 -7.01
CA LYS A 265 2.30 -3.82 -8.29
C LYS A 265 3.61 -4.59 -8.09
N ARG A 266 4.49 -4.17 -7.17
CA ARG A 266 5.73 -4.90 -6.82
C ARG A 266 5.46 -6.30 -6.30
N ILE A 267 4.46 -6.47 -5.44
CA ILE A 267 4.03 -7.78 -4.93
C ILE A 267 3.49 -8.63 -6.08
N ALA A 268 2.64 -8.05 -6.94
CA ALA A 268 2.04 -8.75 -8.07
C ALA A 268 3.10 -9.37 -9.01
N ILE A 269 4.18 -8.64 -9.28
CA ILE A 269 5.29 -9.10 -10.14
C ILE A 269 6.43 -9.80 -9.38
N GLY A 270 6.28 -10.06 -8.08
CA GLY A 270 7.25 -10.83 -7.29
C GLY A 270 8.53 -10.07 -6.87
N LEU A 271 8.58 -8.75 -7.00
CA LEU A 271 9.69 -7.92 -6.52
C LEU A 271 9.61 -7.60 -5.02
N GLU A 272 8.43 -7.77 -4.42
CA GLU A 272 8.22 -7.66 -2.99
C GLU A 272 7.51 -8.94 -2.50
N PRO A 273 8.02 -9.62 -1.46
CA PRO A 273 7.33 -10.76 -0.90
C PRO A 273 6.02 -10.29 -0.25
N PRO A 274 4.88 -10.98 -0.46
CA PRO A 274 3.63 -10.57 0.15
C PRO A 274 3.72 -10.69 1.68
N PRO A 275 3.10 -9.76 2.44
CA PRO A 275 3.17 -9.76 3.90
C PRO A 275 2.37 -10.90 4.54
N VAL A 276 1.53 -11.57 3.75
CA VAL A 276 0.76 -12.76 4.14
C VAL A 276 0.86 -13.80 3.02
N LYS A 277 0.66 -15.07 3.35
CA LYS A 277 0.65 -16.13 2.35
C LYS A 277 -0.50 -15.91 1.36
N MET A 278 -0.18 -15.55 0.12
CA MET A 278 -1.12 -15.38 -0.97
C MET A 278 -0.46 -15.80 -2.29
N MET A 279 -1.28 -16.14 -3.28
CA MET A 279 -0.80 -16.29 -4.65
C MET A 279 -0.56 -14.90 -5.24
N THR A 280 0.64 -14.65 -5.75
CA THR A 280 0.92 -13.44 -6.53
C THR A 280 0.50 -13.66 -7.97
N PHE A 281 0.23 -12.57 -8.70
CA PHE A 281 -0.10 -12.65 -10.13
C PHE A 281 0.96 -13.44 -10.89
N LEU A 282 2.24 -13.13 -10.68
CA LEU A 282 3.35 -13.85 -11.32
C LEU A 282 3.33 -15.36 -11.03
N SER A 283 3.02 -15.76 -9.79
CA SER A 283 2.97 -17.18 -9.39
C SER A 283 1.76 -17.94 -9.94
N ALA A 284 0.70 -17.24 -10.33
CA ALA A 284 -0.55 -17.83 -10.83
C ALA A 284 -0.57 -17.99 -12.37
N LEU A 285 0.48 -17.55 -13.06
CA LEU A 285 0.58 -17.65 -14.51
C LEU A 285 1.07 -19.05 -14.92
N ASP A 286 0.18 -19.83 -15.54
CA ASP A 286 0.53 -21.15 -16.08
C ASP A 286 1.41 -21.09 -17.34
N SER A 287 1.35 -19.96 -18.07
CA SER A 287 2.19 -19.69 -19.24
C SER A 287 2.31 -18.18 -19.48
N PRO A 288 3.41 -17.68 -20.07
CA PRO A 288 3.51 -16.27 -20.42
C PRO A 288 2.51 -15.98 -21.55
N ARG A 289 1.42 -15.28 -21.21
CA ARG A 289 0.41 -14.87 -22.19
C ARG A 289 1.02 -13.86 -23.17
N GLU A 290 0.53 -13.86 -24.41
CA GLU A 290 0.77 -12.79 -25.40
C GLU A 290 0.65 -11.42 -24.73
N ALA A 291 1.42 -10.43 -25.20
CA ALA A 291 1.58 -9.07 -24.66
C ALA A 291 0.29 -8.41 -24.13
N THR A 292 -0.15 -8.85 -22.96
CA THR A 292 -1.38 -8.42 -22.29
C THR A 292 -0.95 -7.62 -21.10
N LEU A 293 -1.34 -6.36 -21.11
CA LEU A 293 -1.15 -5.50 -19.95
C LEU A 293 -2.19 -5.90 -18.92
N GLN A 294 -1.80 -5.84 -17.65
CA GLN A 294 -2.71 -6.10 -16.56
C GLN A 294 -3.06 -4.78 -15.89
N ARG A 295 -4.35 -4.48 -15.80
CA ARG A 295 -4.84 -3.37 -14.99
C ARG A 295 -5.17 -3.89 -13.61
N TRP A 296 -4.73 -3.19 -12.58
CA TRP A 296 -5.03 -3.49 -11.19
C TRP A 296 -5.62 -2.29 -10.49
N TRP A 297 -6.58 -2.51 -9.60
CA TRP A 297 -7.15 -1.46 -8.77
C TRP A 297 -7.75 -2.03 -7.48
N PHE A 298 -7.82 -1.17 -6.45
CA PHE A 298 -8.50 -1.49 -5.20
C PHE A 298 -9.97 -1.08 -5.27
N THR A 299 -10.85 -1.95 -4.81
CA THR A 299 -12.26 -1.66 -4.54
C THR A 299 -12.55 -1.87 -3.05
N PRO A 300 -13.37 -1.03 -2.41
CA PRO A 300 -13.84 -1.32 -1.05
C PRO A 300 -14.45 -2.71 -0.94
N ASP A 301 -14.11 -3.46 0.11
CA ASP A 301 -14.60 -4.80 0.39
C ASP A 301 -15.35 -4.81 1.73
N TYR A 302 -16.49 -4.11 1.73
CA TYR A 302 -17.40 -4.04 2.86
C TYR A 302 -18.60 -4.94 2.60
N ASP A 303 -19.07 -5.65 3.62
CA ASP A 303 -20.25 -6.50 3.52
C ASP A 303 -21.50 -5.64 3.26
N CYS A 304 -21.64 -4.55 4.01
CA CYS A 304 -22.68 -3.55 3.82
C CYS A 304 -22.39 -2.26 4.63
N VAL A 305 -23.14 -1.22 4.32
CA VAL A 305 -23.32 -0.06 5.20
C VAL A 305 -24.68 -0.20 5.87
N ARG A 306 -24.69 -0.42 7.19
CA ARG A 306 -25.93 -0.41 7.97
C ARG A 306 -26.24 1.01 8.40
N ALA A 307 -27.52 1.37 8.42
CA ALA A 307 -28.01 2.61 8.99
C ALA A 307 -29.10 2.30 10.00
N SER A 308 -29.20 3.09 11.06
CA SER A 308 -30.36 3.08 11.96
C SER A 308 -31.61 3.57 11.23
N GLU A 309 -32.80 3.24 11.76
CA GLU A 309 -34.08 3.63 11.16
C GLU A 309 -34.23 5.15 11.01
N ASP A 310 -33.77 5.90 12.00
CA ASP A 310 -33.73 7.37 12.01
C ASP A 310 -32.61 7.97 11.14
N ARG A 311 -31.74 7.13 10.56
CA ARG A 311 -30.54 7.51 9.78
C ARG A 311 -29.53 8.38 10.53
N LEU A 312 -29.56 8.37 11.86
CA LEU A 312 -28.63 9.10 12.72
C LEU A 312 -27.42 8.26 13.15
N ALA A 313 -27.37 6.98 12.81
CA ALA A 313 -26.21 6.13 13.01
C ALA A 313 -25.92 5.32 11.75
N MET A 314 -24.63 5.17 11.42
CA MET A 314 -24.16 4.25 10.39
C MET A 314 -23.06 3.34 10.92
N GLU A 315 -23.03 2.11 10.43
CA GLU A 315 -21.97 1.12 10.65
C GLU A 315 -21.42 0.62 9.30
N LEU A 316 -20.09 0.62 9.17
CA LEU A 316 -19.37 -0.04 8.08
C LEU A 316 -19.07 -1.50 8.47
N VAL A 317 -19.85 -2.44 7.96
CA VAL A 317 -19.70 -3.88 8.23
C VAL A 317 -18.70 -4.49 7.25
N GLY A 318 -17.92 -5.47 7.70
CA GLY A 318 -16.77 -5.99 6.96
C GLY A 318 -15.55 -5.07 7.09
N GLN A 319 -14.42 -5.44 6.48
CA GLN A 319 -13.21 -4.62 6.50
C GLN A 319 -12.34 -4.93 5.28
N GLY A 320 -11.90 -3.88 4.60
CA GLY A 320 -10.72 -3.95 3.76
C GLY A 320 -10.96 -3.40 2.37
N VAL A 321 -10.00 -3.72 1.51
CA VAL A 321 -10.05 -3.46 0.08
C VAL A 321 -9.77 -4.78 -0.64
N LYS A 322 -10.48 -5.00 -1.73
CA LYS A 322 -10.26 -6.12 -2.64
C LYS A 322 -9.46 -5.62 -3.83
N LEU A 323 -8.41 -6.37 -4.17
CA LEU A 323 -7.66 -6.15 -5.40
C LEU A 323 -8.40 -6.79 -6.57
N GLN A 324 -8.66 -6.00 -7.60
CA GLN A 324 -9.29 -6.44 -8.85
C GLN A 324 -8.27 -6.37 -9.99
N THR A 325 -8.46 -7.21 -11.00
CA THR A 325 -7.57 -7.30 -12.16
C THR A 325 -8.38 -7.35 -13.47
N GLU A 326 -7.86 -6.76 -14.54
CA GLU A 326 -8.43 -6.84 -15.89
C GLU A 326 -7.33 -7.00 -16.95
N ASP A 327 -7.56 -7.90 -17.90
CA ASP A 327 -6.70 -8.10 -19.07
C ASP A 327 -6.93 -6.95 -20.07
N ILE A 328 -5.88 -6.19 -20.38
CA ILE A 328 -5.87 -5.22 -21.48
C ILE A 328 -5.12 -5.85 -22.66
N ARG A 329 -5.84 -6.06 -23.77
CA ARG A 329 -5.21 -6.42 -25.05
C ARG A 329 -4.60 -5.18 -25.68
N LEU A 330 -3.30 -5.21 -25.91
CA LEU A 330 -2.65 -4.31 -26.85
C LEU A 330 -2.98 -4.82 -28.25
N GLY A 331 -3.60 -3.96 -29.07
CA GLY A 331 -4.10 -4.31 -30.40
C GLY A 331 -3.03 -4.74 -31.39
#